data_AF-A0A1J9R1F1-F1
#
_entry.id   AF-A0A1J9R1F1-F1
#
_cell.length_a   1.000
_cell.length_b   1.000
_cell.length_c   1.000
_cell.angle_alpha   90.00
_cell.angle_beta   90.00
_cell.angle_gamma   90.00
#
_symmetry.space_group_name_H-M   'P 1'
#
loop_
_entity.id
_entity.type
_entity.pdbx_description
1 polymer ?
#
loop_
_entity_poly.entity_id
_entity_poly.type
_entity_poly.pdbx_seq_one_letter_code
_entity_poly.pdbx_strand_id
1 'polypeptide(L)'
;MVPSASRARQAWSRELQCVATAQCCPRGNRAISTNSAIARGLRETSTLDRRYSGEKRRPLFRKELEEYDRRRDPVYKAKKHAEFLEKRRLEMGIAPGKELDPDGVARFQEWQMGRKPEREGNNDLVAIPYTTAASKFLYGVSAVRAALIARRRKFYKLYIHDRAIRRSQFAGREDRNNTEHARESKEEISETLVDLAANIPGLEVKMVTDSFLSVMDKMSNNRPHNGVILEASPLAVLPITNLRPCIRTRPSFSFELDRQSPEEKRINGTNNQLPYNSHGWRFPLLLYLDSIVDEGNLGAIIRSAYYFGVDAILVSTRGTAPLDAIAIKASSGAAEAIPILSVANPLSFLTRSGLNGWRVYAADAPPPPRDNFNVTSDYAARALDPPNTSPLVSFIRPTTLAVLRDHSPLLEHPTILMLGGESAGFRRSIRDKANYLVGVRGTRGLDIGVDSLNVSVAAALIMLELLRKPKMAERLNGDAERRVRARRADNRAKENIDDMVNNDEMLF
;
A
#
# COMPACT_ATOMS: atom_id res chain seq x y z
N MET A 1 11.90 32.82 -62.85
CA MET A 1 13.21 33.52 -62.73
C MET A 1 13.53 33.70 -61.26
N VAL A 2 14.80 33.58 -60.88
CA VAL A 2 15.33 33.71 -59.51
C VAL A 2 16.26 34.92 -59.48
N PRO A 3 16.26 35.73 -58.41
CA PRO A 3 17.45 35.83 -57.53
C PRO A 3 17.04 35.80 -56.03
N SER A 4 17.69 35.17 -55.05
CA SER A 4 19.08 34.74 -54.76
C SER A 4 20.08 35.79 -54.23
N ALA A 5 20.60 35.49 -53.03
CA ALA A 5 21.97 35.76 -52.55
C ALA A 5 22.36 37.13 -51.92
N SER A 6 22.27 37.18 -50.59
CA SER A 6 23.36 37.48 -49.63
C SER A 6 24.62 38.27 -50.06
N ARG A 7 24.93 39.35 -49.31
CA ARG A 7 26.30 39.85 -48.97
C ARG A 7 26.29 40.41 -47.53
N ALA A 8 27.12 39.89 -46.63
CA ALA A 8 28.44 40.41 -46.19
C ALA A 8 28.33 41.71 -45.36
N ARG A 9 28.56 41.74 -44.03
CA ARG A 9 29.84 41.58 -43.26
C ARG A 9 30.97 42.55 -43.64
N GLN A 10 31.08 43.65 -42.88
CA GLN A 10 32.27 44.44 -42.50
C GLN A 10 31.78 45.62 -41.63
N ALA A 11 32.48 46.19 -40.64
CA ALA A 11 33.80 45.95 -40.05
C ALA A 11 33.75 46.29 -38.52
N TRP A 12 34.53 45.65 -37.63
CA TRP A 12 35.76 46.17 -36.94
C TRP A 12 35.57 47.31 -35.90
N SER A 13 36.29 47.40 -34.77
CA SER A 13 37.16 46.45 -34.03
C SER A 13 37.66 47.04 -32.68
N ARG A 14 38.22 46.19 -31.79
CA ARG A 14 39.13 46.47 -30.62
C ARG A 14 38.47 46.95 -29.32
N GLU A 15 38.95 46.59 -28.11
CA GLU A 15 40.13 45.80 -27.64
C GLU A 15 39.67 44.79 -26.55
N LEU A 16 40.10 43.51 -26.46
CA LEU A 16 41.38 42.96 -25.92
C LEU A 16 41.66 43.37 -24.46
N GLN A 17 42.03 42.50 -23.50
CA GLN A 17 42.64 41.15 -23.50
C GLN A 17 41.86 40.20 -22.53
N CYS A 18 42.24 38.96 -22.14
CA CYS A 18 43.34 38.01 -22.41
C CYS A 18 42.75 36.57 -22.24
N VAL A 19 42.94 35.58 -23.14
CA VAL A 19 44.02 34.57 -23.26
C VAL A 19 44.03 33.43 -22.21
N ALA A 20 44.20 32.20 -22.75
CA ALA A 20 44.45 30.87 -22.14
C ALA A 20 43.22 29.93 -21.97
N THR A 21 42.76 29.20 -22.99
CA THR A 21 43.27 27.90 -23.52
C THR A 21 43.30 26.70 -22.56
N ALA A 22 42.41 25.71 -22.76
CA ALA A 22 42.78 24.31 -23.09
C ALA A 22 41.53 23.41 -23.24
N GLN A 23 41.60 22.45 -24.16
CA GLN A 23 40.58 21.40 -24.37
C GLN A 23 40.86 20.17 -23.48
N CYS A 24 39.82 19.37 -23.17
CA CYS A 24 39.73 17.93 -23.53
C CYS A 24 38.67 17.16 -22.72
N CYS A 25 37.88 16.34 -23.42
CA CYS A 25 37.33 15.07 -22.94
C CYS A 25 38.26 13.95 -23.47
N PRO A 26 38.28 12.68 -22.97
CA PRO A 26 37.10 11.92 -22.51
C PRO A 26 37.31 10.81 -21.42
N ARG A 27 36.21 10.10 -21.08
CA ARG A 27 36.09 8.71 -20.54
C ARG A 27 36.72 8.34 -19.17
N GLY A 28 35.90 7.71 -18.30
CA GLY A 28 36.39 6.83 -17.21
C GLY A 28 35.38 6.54 -16.09
N ASN A 29 34.79 5.34 -16.06
CA ASN A 29 33.89 4.91 -14.97
C ASN A 29 34.66 4.58 -13.67
N ARG A 30 34.17 5.04 -12.51
CA ARG A 30 33.98 4.26 -11.25
C ARG A 30 33.22 5.07 -10.19
N ALA A 31 32.46 4.40 -9.34
CA ALA A 31 31.49 5.01 -8.42
C ALA A 31 32.08 5.29 -7.02
N ILE A 32 31.68 6.41 -6.38
CA ILE A 32 31.85 6.66 -4.94
C ILE A 32 30.63 7.38 -4.34
N SER A 33 29.93 6.67 -3.45
CA SER A 33 29.26 7.12 -2.21
C SER A 33 28.86 8.60 -2.02
N THR A 34 27.55 8.83 -1.90
CA THR A 34 26.95 10.07 -1.37
C THR A 34 27.13 10.18 0.16
N ASN A 35 28.17 10.86 0.64
CA ASN A 35 28.26 11.25 2.07
C ASN A 35 29.12 12.50 2.38
N SER A 36 29.40 13.36 1.39
CA SER A 36 30.36 14.48 1.53
C SER A 36 29.88 15.85 1.02
N ALA A 37 28.58 16.03 0.78
CA ALA A 37 28.01 17.24 0.15
C ALA A 37 27.24 18.20 1.09
N ILE A 38 27.35 18.07 2.41
CA ILE A 38 26.63 18.92 3.40
C ILE A 38 27.55 20.01 4.02
N ALA A 39 28.83 20.09 3.62
CA ALA A 39 29.85 20.91 4.31
C ALA A 39 30.17 22.30 3.68
N ARG A 40 29.42 22.79 2.68
CA ARG A 40 29.74 24.05 1.95
C ARG A 40 28.55 24.94 1.54
N GLY A 41 27.49 24.99 2.36
CA GLY A 41 26.26 25.74 2.05
C GLY A 41 25.84 26.81 3.07
N LEU A 42 26.72 27.28 3.96
CA LEU A 42 26.38 28.24 5.02
C LEU A 42 27.41 29.37 5.18
N ARG A 43 27.45 30.26 4.18
CA ARG A 43 27.72 31.70 4.35
C ARG A 43 26.76 32.44 3.41
N GLU A 44 26.45 33.68 3.75
CA GLU A 44 25.57 34.59 2.98
C GLU A 44 24.08 34.22 2.94
N THR A 45 23.32 34.76 3.91
CA THR A 45 22.27 35.76 3.65
C THR A 45 21.79 36.32 4.99
N SER A 46 22.41 37.42 5.42
CA SER A 46 21.76 38.38 6.34
C SER A 46 20.92 39.37 5.53
N THR A 47 19.99 40.04 6.20
CA THR A 47 19.12 41.13 5.69
C THR A 47 18.01 40.76 4.69
N LEU A 48 16.77 40.63 5.19
CA LEU A 48 15.68 41.58 4.88
C LEU A 48 14.59 41.52 5.98
N ASP A 49 13.80 42.59 6.15
CA ASP A 49 13.07 42.90 7.39
C ASP A 49 11.51 42.85 7.26
N ARG A 50 10.83 42.56 8.39
CA ARG A 50 9.41 42.80 8.76
C ARG A 50 8.29 42.86 7.69
N ARG A 51 7.27 41.99 7.85
CA ARG A 51 5.89 42.34 8.34
C ARG A 51 4.95 41.11 8.42
N TYR A 52 3.84 41.26 9.18
CA TYR A 52 2.76 40.28 9.46
C TYR A 52 3.18 39.00 10.23
N SER A 53 3.07 38.91 11.56
CA SER A 53 1.90 38.90 12.47
C SER A 53 1.13 37.57 12.53
N GLY A 54 1.10 36.94 13.72
CA GLY A 54 -0.14 36.24 14.12
C GLY A 54 -0.09 34.81 14.67
N GLU A 55 1.05 34.13 14.86
CA GLU A 55 1.01 32.80 15.50
C GLU A 55 2.20 32.49 16.43
N LYS A 56 1.89 32.20 17.71
CA LYS A 56 2.88 31.93 18.77
C LYS A 56 3.45 30.52 18.67
N ARG A 57 4.49 30.30 17.85
CA ARG A 57 5.36 29.13 18.04
C ARG A 57 6.18 29.30 19.31
N ARG A 58 6.09 28.34 20.23
CA ARG A 58 6.90 28.32 21.47
C ARG A 58 8.38 28.22 21.07
N PRO A 59 9.29 29.08 21.60
CA PRO A 59 10.71 28.87 21.42
C PRO A 59 11.13 27.61 22.18
N LEU A 60 11.79 26.68 21.50
CA LEU A 60 12.57 25.62 22.17
C LEU A 60 13.58 26.30 23.09
N PHE A 61 13.68 25.83 24.33
CA PHE A 61 14.42 26.59 25.34
C PHE A 61 15.91 26.58 25.02
N ARG A 62 16.55 27.73 25.14
CA ARG A 62 18.01 27.93 24.92
C ARG A 62 18.87 26.86 25.61
N LYS A 63 18.43 26.38 26.79
CA LYS A 63 19.05 25.29 27.55
C LYS A 63 19.06 23.94 26.83
N GLU A 64 18.04 23.61 26.05
CA GLU A 64 17.93 22.33 25.33
C GLU A 64 18.92 22.27 24.16
N LEU A 65 19.14 23.38 23.46
CA LEU A 65 20.21 23.50 22.45
C LEU A 65 21.60 23.41 23.11
N GLU A 66 21.82 24.16 24.19
CA GLU A 66 23.09 24.14 24.94
C GLU A 66 23.41 22.76 25.55
N GLU A 67 22.39 21.93 25.81
CA GLU A 67 22.56 20.55 26.26
C GLU A 67 22.79 19.58 25.09
N TYR A 68 22.12 19.80 23.95
CA TYR A 68 22.35 19.04 22.72
C TYR A 68 23.78 19.20 22.19
N ASP A 69 24.30 20.43 22.16
CA ASP A 69 25.67 20.70 21.72
C ASP A 69 26.71 20.16 22.71
N ARG A 70 26.47 20.27 24.03
CA ARG A 70 27.31 19.60 25.05
C ARG A 70 27.35 18.08 24.88
N ARG A 71 26.26 17.43 24.47
CA ARG A 71 26.25 15.98 24.16
C ARG A 71 27.00 15.63 22.87
N ARG A 72 27.37 16.59 22.02
CA ARG A 72 28.23 16.39 20.84
C ARG A 72 29.71 16.65 21.10
N ASP A 73 30.05 17.51 22.05
CA ASP A 73 31.44 17.83 22.42
C ASP A 73 32.25 16.57 22.81
N PRO A 74 33.37 16.27 22.11
CA PRO A 74 34.21 15.11 22.43
C PRO A 74 34.85 15.19 23.82
N VAL A 75 35.16 16.39 24.34
CA VAL A 75 35.73 16.58 25.68
C VAL A 75 34.69 16.27 26.75
N TYR A 76 33.44 16.70 26.55
CA TYR A 76 32.34 16.36 27.46
C TYR A 76 32.04 14.86 27.47
N LYS A 77 32.08 14.20 26.29
CA LYS A 77 31.94 12.73 26.20
C LYS A 77 33.05 12.00 26.93
N ALA A 78 34.32 12.41 26.75
CA ALA A 78 35.45 11.80 27.45
C ALA A 78 35.29 11.93 28.97
N LYS A 79 34.91 13.12 29.47
CA LYS A 79 34.65 13.35 30.90
C LYS A 79 33.50 12.49 31.42
N LYS A 80 32.37 12.42 30.71
CA LYS A 80 31.22 11.57 31.10
C LYS A 80 31.56 10.07 31.09
N HIS A 81 32.44 9.64 30.18
CA HIS A 81 32.92 8.27 30.14
C HIS A 81 33.86 7.96 31.32
N ALA A 82 34.74 8.89 31.69
CA ALA A 82 35.58 8.76 32.88
C ALA A 82 34.74 8.70 34.18
N GLU A 83 33.77 9.61 34.36
CA GLU A 83 32.81 9.57 35.49
C GLU A 83 32.06 8.22 35.58
N PHE A 84 31.68 7.65 34.43
CA PHE A 84 31.02 6.34 34.37
C PHE A 84 31.94 5.19 34.77
N LEU A 85 33.19 5.18 34.28
CA LEU A 85 34.20 4.18 34.64
C LEU A 85 34.56 4.25 36.13
N GLU A 86 34.69 5.45 36.69
CA GLU A 86 35.01 5.68 38.11
C GLU A 86 33.85 5.25 39.02
N LYS A 87 32.60 5.59 38.66
CA LYS A 87 31.42 5.07 39.35
C LYS A 87 31.35 3.55 39.31
N ARG A 88 31.68 2.92 38.18
CA ARG A 88 31.74 1.46 38.04
C ARG A 88 32.87 0.82 38.85
N ARG A 89 34.01 1.49 38.99
CA ARG A 89 35.13 1.05 39.86
C ARG A 89 34.71 1.02 41.33
N LEU A 90 33.94 2.02 41.76
CA LEU A 90 33.31 2.08 43.10
C LEU A 90 32.22 1.00 43.28
N GLU A 91 31.35 0.79 42.29
CA GLU A 91 30.31 -0.27 42.30
C GLU A 91 30.93 -1.69 42.40
N MET A 92 32.18 -1.88 41.94
CA MET A 92 32.94 -3.13 42.09
C MET A 92 33.81 -3.19 43.37
N GLY A 93 33.64 -2.24 44.30
CA GLY A 93 34.32 -2.25 45.61
C GLY A 93 35.81 -1.89 45.59
N ILE A 94 36.33 -1.33 44.50
CA ILE A 94 37.76 -1.03 44.34
C ILE A 94 38.04 0.39 44.86
N ALA A 95 38.70 0.48 46.02
CA ALA A 95 39.09 1.75 46.63
C ALA A 95 40.06 2.58 45.75
N PRO A 96 39.97 3.92 45.78
CA PRO A 96 40.89 4.79 45.05
C PRO A 96 42.31 4.70 45.62
N GLY A 97 43.31 4.67 44.74
CA GLY A 97 44.74 4.72 45.10
C GLY A 97 45.47 3.38 45.26
N LYS A 98 44.80 2.22 45.15
CA LYS A 98 45.50 0.93 45.00
C LYS A 98 45.72 0.58 43.53
N GLU A 99 46.93 0.13 43.20
CA GLU A 99 47.21 -0.57 41.95
C GLU A 99 46.39 -1.87 41.89
N LEU A 100 46.00 -2.26 40.67
CA LEU A 100 45.23 -3.47 40.42
C LEU A 100 46.19 -4.66 40.39
N ASP A 101 45.82 -5.73 41.10
CA ASP A 101 46.47 -7.04 40.93
C ASP A 101 46.38 -7.49 39.45
N PRO A 102 47.32 -8.29 38.90
CA PRO A 102 47.32 -8.64 37.47
C PRO A 102 46.00 -9.25 36.97
N ASP A 103 45.36 -10.11 37.78
CA ASP A 103 44.02 -10.67 37.50
C ASP A 103 42.90 -9.61 37.52
N GLY A 104 43.04 -8.57 38.34
CA GLY A 104 42.14 -7.43 38.38
C GLY A 104 42.28 -6.53 37.15
N VAL A 105 43.52 -6.33 36.68
CA VAL A 105 43.79 -5.67 35.39
C VAL A 105 43.18 -6.48 34.25
N ALA A 106 43.39 -7.80 34.24
CA ALA A 106 42.85 -8.69 33.21
C ALA A 106 41.32 -8.62 33.11
N ARG A 107 40.59 -8.77 34.22
CA ARG A 107 39.11 -8.67 34.21
C ARG A 107 38.59 -7.30 33.78
N PHE A 108 39.28 -6.23 34.15
CA PHE A 108 38.89 -4.86 33.76
C PHE A 108 39.17 -4.59 32.28
N GLN A 109 40.30 -5.09 31.75
CA GLN A 109 40.63 -5.06 30.33
C GLN A 109 39.69 -5.95 29.51
N GLU A 110 39.34 -7.14 29.98
CA GLU A 110 38.40 -8.07 29.34
C GLU A 110 36.98 -7.48 29.24
N TRP A 111 36.59 -6.67 30.23
CA TRP A 111 35.34 -5.88 30.18
C TRP A 111 35.42 -4.63 29.29
N GLN A 112 36.56 -3.92 29.23
CA GLN A 112 36.76 -2.78 28.31
C GLN A 112 36.86 -3.24 26.85
N MET A 113 37.60 -4.33 26.61
CA MET A 113 37.60 -5.13 25.39
C MET A 113 36.34 -5.98 25.27
N GLY A 114 35.32 -5.68 26.09
CA GLY A 114 34.07 -6.38 26.22
C GLY A 114 33.58 -6.73 24.83
N ARG A 115 33.78 -8.01 24.49
CA ARG A 115 33.34 -8.56 23.23
C ARG A 115 31.89 -8.15 23.12
N LYS A 116 31.57 -7.27 22.14
CA LYS A 116 30.33 -7.48 21.39
C LYS A 116 30.36 -8.98 21.14
N PRO A 117 29.42 -9.77 21.69
CA PRO A 117 29.50 -11.22 21.58
C PRO A 117 29.82 -11.44 20.12
N GLU A 118 30.97 -12.08 19.86
CA GLU A 118 31.32 -12.41 18.49
C GLU A 118 30.03 -13.08 18.01
N ARG A 119 29.42 -12.49 16.98
CA ARG A 119 28.39 -13.22 16.26
C ARG A 119 29.21 -14.35 15.71
N GLU A 120 29.25 -15.44 16.47
CA GLU A 120 29.90 -16.65 16.06
C GLU A 120 29.40 -16.85 14.67
N GLY A 121 30.37 -16.94 13.76
CA GLY A 121 30.15 -17.38 12.41
C GLY A 121 29.73 -18.84 12.39
N ASN A 122 28.83 -19.26 13.30
CA ASN A 122 27.64 -20.02 12.94
C ASN A 122 26.85 -19.25 11.87
N ASN A 123 27.52 -19.19 10.72
CA ASN A 123 27.03 -19.64 9.44
C ASN A 123 26.60 -21.12 9.52
N ASP A 124 25.90 -21.49 10.60
CA ASP A 124 24.95 -22.57 10.62
C ASP A 124 24.09 -22.31 9.39
N LEU A 125 24.20 -23.23 8.45
CA LEU A 125 23.32 -23.33 7.32
C LEU A 125 21.95 -23.72 7.89
N VAL A 126 21.27 -22.73 8.45
CA VAL A 126 19.92 -22.84 9.02
C VAL A 126 19.01 -23.17 7.86
N ALA A 127 18.88 -24.46 7.61
CA ALA A 127 18.05 -25.02 6.57
C ALA A 127 16.61 -24.62 6.88
N ILE A 128 16.01 -23.86 5.97
CA ILE A 128 14.60 -23.51 6.07
C ILE A 128 13.81 -24.78 5.70
N PRO A 129 12.97 -25.33 6.60
CA PRO A 129 12.20 -26.53 6.31
C PRO A 129 11.07 -26.20 5.32
N TYR A 130 11.19 -26.71 4.09
CA TYR A 130 10.11 -26.70 3.11
C TYR A 130 9.46 -28.09 3.04
N THR A 131 8.14 -28.16 3.22
CA THR A 131 7.35 -29.38 3.02
C THR A 131 7.17 -29.68 1.54
N THR A 132 7.15 -28.66 0.67
CA THR A 132 7.14 -28.81 -0.80
C THR A 132 7.94 -27.71 -1.48
N ALA A 133 8.53 -27.99 -2.65
CA ALA A 133 9.31 -27.01 -3.43
C ALA A 133 8.51 -25.77 -3.90
N ALA A 134 7.17 -25.84 -3.88
CA ALA A 134 6.27 -24.74 -4.25
C ALA A 134 5.59 -24.06 -3.05
N SER A 135 5.91 -24.46 -1.82
CA SER A 135 5.35 -23.82 -0.61
C SER A 135 5.90 -22.41 -0.41
N LYS A 136 5.08 -21.54 0.19
CA LYS A 136 5.40 -20.16 0.52
C LYS A 136 5.10 -19.91 2.00
N PHE A 137 5.98 -19.16 2.67
CA PHE A 137 5.77 -18.75 4.05
C PHE A 137 4.98 -17.44 4.12
N LEU A 138 3.87 -17.44 4.86
CA LEU A 138 3.10 -16.26 5.22
C LEU A 138 3.45 -15.87 6.65
N TYR A 139 3.67 -14.58 6.93
CA TYR A 139 4.15 -14.16 8.26
C TYR A 139 3.43 -12.93 8.80
N GLY A 140 3.07 -13.00 10.09
CA GLY A 140 2.27 -12.01 10.79
C GLY A 140 0.82 -12.42 10.98
N VAL A 141 0.38 -12.27 12.22
CA VAL A 141 -0.94 -12.60 12.78
C VAL A 141 -2.11 -12.35 11.82
N SER A 142 -2.32 -11.12 11.35
CA SER A 142 -3.48 -10.77 10.50
C SER A 142 -3.50 -11.49 9.15
N ALA A 143 -2.34 -11.64 8.50
CA ALA A 143 -2.22 -12.33 7.22
C ALA A 143 -2.47 -13.84 7.36
N VAL A 144 -1.92 -14.44 8.42
CA VAL A 144 -2.15 -15.85 8.75
C VAL A 144 -3.61 -16.11 9.09
N ARG A 145 -4.21 -15.29 9.97
CA ARG A 145 -5.64 -15.39 10.33
C ARG A 145 -6.55 -15.29 9.11
N ALA A 146 -6.31 -14.32 8.23
CA ALA A 146 -7.09 -14.17 6.99
C ALA A 146 -6.97 -15.38 6.08
N ALA A 147 -5.77 -15.98 5.93
CA ALA A 147 -5.58 -17.18 5.14
C ALA A 147 -6.36 -18.38 5.71
N LEU A 148 -6.25 -18.64 7.02
CA LEU A 148 -6.95 -19.74 7.71
C LEU A 148 -8.48 -19.61 7.62
N ILE A 149 -9.01 -18.38 7.67
CA ILE A 149 -10.45 -18.09 7.49
C ILE A 149 -10.87 -18.28 6.02
N ALA A 150 -10.11 -17.75 5.07
CA ALA A 150 -10.48 -17.76 3.64
C ALA A 150 -10.37 -19.16 3.00
N ARG A 151 -9.52 -20.05 3.54
CA ARG A 151 -9.34 -21.46 3.09
C ARG A 151 -9.04 -21.61 1.58
N ARG A 152 -8.48 -20.59 0.93
CA ARG A 152 -8.08 -20.57 -0.50
C ARG A 152 -6.70 -21.18 -0.79
N ARG A 153 -6.08 -21.81 0.21
CA ARG A 153 -4.75 -22.41 0.13
C ARG A 153 -4.76 -23.79 0.74
N LYS A 154 -3.86 -24.66 0.27
CA LYS A 154 -3.48 -25.86 1.04
C LYS A 154 -2.49 -25.43 2.11
N PHE A 155 -2.80 -25.71 3.38
CA PHE A 155 -1.90 -25.47 4.49
C PHE A 155 -0.99 -26.67 4.72
N TYR A 156 0.22 -26.43 5.23
CA TYR A 156 1.19 -27.48 5.57
C TYR A 156 1.53 -27.42 7.06
N LYS A 157 2.18 -26.34 7.51
CA LYS A 157 2.68 -26.19 8.87
C LYS A 157 2.46 -24.78 9.40
N LEU A 158 1.99 -24.65 10.64
CA LEU A 158 1.84 -23.38 11.35
C LEU A 158 2.84 -23.32 12.51
N TYR A 159 3.78 -22.40 12.45
CA TYR A 159 4.79 -22.15 13.47
C TYR A 159 4.33 -21.01 14.38
N ILE A 160 4.09 -21.32 15.66
CA ILE A 160 3.70 -20.34 16.69
C ILE A 160 4.79 -20.28 17.75
N HIS A 161 5.32 -19.09 17.97
CA HIS A 161 6.38 -18.83 18.93
C HIS A 161 5.81 -18.45 20.30
N ASP A 162 6.35 -18.98 21.40
CA ASP A 162 5.83 -18.75 22.76
C ASP A 162 5.69 -17.26 23.13
N ARG A 163 6.64 -16.41 22.70
CA ARG A 163 6.56 -14.94 22.87
C ARG A 163 5.34 -14.28 22.22
N ALA A 164 4.70 -14.89 21.22
CA ALA A 164 3.45 -14.37 20.65
C ALA A 164 2.30 -14.50 21.66
N ILE A 165 2.22 -15.66 22.34
CA ILE A 165 1.26 -15.97 23.41
C ILE A 165 1.59 -15.20 24.69
N ARG A 166 2.87 -15.07 25.04
CA ARG A 166 3.29 -14.28 26.20
C ARG A 166 3.12 -12.78 25.99
N ARG A 167 3.11 -12.26 24.75
CA ARG A 167 2.86 -10.83 24.48
C ARG A 167 1.42 -10.42 24.77
N SER A 168 0.43 -11.29 24.53
CA SER A 168 -0.94 -11.05 25.01
C SER A 168 -0.93 -10.97 26.54
N GLN A 169 -0.40 -12.00 27.21
CA GLN A 169 -0.36 -12.10 28.68
C GLN A 169 0.41 -10.96 29.40
N PHE A 170 1.52 -10.47 28.84
CA PHE A 170 2.34 -9.41 29.48
C PHE A 170 1.90 -7.98 29.14
N ALA A 171 1.29 -7.73 27.96
CA ALA A 171 0.80 -6.40 27.60
C ALA A 171 -0.32 -5.92 28.54
N GLY A 172 -1.03 -6.84 29.21
CA GLY A 172 -2.04 -6.50 30.21
C GLY A 172 -1.52 -5.71 31.42
N ARG A 173 -0.20 -5.70 31.68
CA ARG A 173 0.38 -5.16 32.94
C ARG A 173 0.87 -3.70 32.90
N GLU A 174 1.30 -3.19 31.75
CA GLU A 174 1.88 -1.83 31.64
C GLU A 174 0.85 -0.75 31.25
N ASP A 175 -0.12 -1.07 30.38
CA ASP A 175 -1.21 -0.16 30.02
C ASP A 175 -2.39 -0.25 31.01
N ARG A 176 -2.22 0.36 32.20
CA ARG A 176 -3.32 0.45 33.19
C ARG A 176 -4.35 1.55 32.90
N ASN A 177 -4.04 2.50 32.01
CA ASN A 177 -4.80 3.75 31.88
C ASN A 177 -5.56 3.92 30.55
N ASN A 178 -5.68 2.90 29.70
CA ASN A 178 -6.59 2.99 28.55
C ASN A 178 -7.16 1.63 28.08
N THR A 179 -8.49 1.59 27.95
CA THR A 179 -9.30 0.62 27.20
C THR A 179 -9.21 -0.87 27.58
N GLU A 180 -10.20 -1.34 28.33
CA GLU A 180 -10.51 -2.77 28.50
C GLU A 180 -10.77 -3.46 27.14
N HIS A 181 -11.45 -2.77 26.21
CA HIS A 181 -11.70 -3.26 24.84
C HIS A 181 -10.45 -3.54 24.00
N ALA A 182 -9.27 -3.00 24.36
CA ALA A 182 -8.02 -3.27 23.66
C ALA A 182 -7.27 -4.51 24.21
N ARG A 183 -7.69 -5.04 25.37
CA ARG A 183 -7.22 -6.31 25.94
C ARG A 183 -7.95 -7.47 25.27
N GLU A 184 -9.28 -7.47 25.37
CA GLU A 184 -10.21 -8.45 24.78
C GLU A 184 -9.83 -8.77 23.34
N SER A 185 -9.80 -7.73 22.48
CA SER A 185 -9.55 -7.84 21.04
C SER A 185 -8.12 -8.21 20.63
N LYS A 186 -7.20 -8.51 21.56
CA LYS A 186 -5.84 -9.02 21.26
C LYS A 186 -5.56 -10.38 21.89
N GLU A 187 -6.09 -10.65 23.09
CA GLU A 187 -6.01 -11.96 23.73
C GLU A 187 -6.81 -13.00 22.91
N GLU A 188 -8.02 -12.64 22.46
CA GLU A 188 -8.82 -13.41 21.50
C GLU A 188 -8.02 -13.79 20.24
N ILE A 189 -7.15 -12.92 19.72
CA ILE A 189 -6.46 -13.16 18.45
C ILE A 189 -5.43 -14.30 18.57
N SER A 190 -4.82 -14.51 19.74
CA SER A 190 -3.90 -15.62 19.97
C SER A 190 -4.61 -16.96 20.12
N GLU A 191 -5.68 -17.04 20.92
CA GLU A 191 -6.45 -18.27 21.11
C GLU A 191 -7.18 -18.65 19.83
N THR A 192 -7.89 -17.70 19.19
CA THR A 192 -8.60 -17.98 17.92
C THR A 192 -7.68 -18.46 16.80
N LEU A 193 -6.38 -18.15 16.80
CA LEU A 193 -5.46 -18.71 15.81
C LEU A 193 -5.19 -20.20 16.01
N VAL A 194 -5.07 -20.66 17.26
CA VAL A 194 -4.91 -22.08 17.59
C VAL A 194 -6.21 -22.82 17.32
N ASP A 195 -7.35 -22.25 17.71
CA ASP A 195 -8.68 -22.83 17.45
C ASP A 195 -9.01 -22.93 15.96
N LEU A 196 -8.73 -21.87 15.18
CA LEU A 196 -8.90 -21.89 13.73
C LEU A 196 -8.01 -22.93 13.07
N ALA A 197 -6.79 -23.16 13.59
CA ALA A 197 -5.88 -24.17 13.08
C ALA A 197 -6.33 -25.60 13.44
N ALA A 198 -6.83 -25.83 14.67
CA ALA A 198 -7.37 -27.11 15.10
C ALA A 198 -8.59 -27.54 14.25
N ASN A 199 -9.39 -26.58 13.79
CA ASN A 199 -10.54 -26.78 12.90
C ASN A 199 -10.19 -27.02 11.41
N ILE A 200 -8.90 -27.20 11.07
CA ILE A 200 -8.42 -27.41 9.69
C ILE A 200 -7.74 -28.78 9.59
N PRO A 201 -8.29 -29.74 8.82
CA PRO A 201 -7.70 -31.07 8.72
C PRO A 201 -6.35 -31.03 7.99
N GLY A 202 -5.34 -31.66 8.61
CA GLY A 202 -4.00 -31.81 8.03
C GLY A 202 -3.05 -30.61 8.22
N LEU A 203 -3.39 -29.62 9.06
CA LEU A 203 -2.47 -28.55 9.45
C LEU A 203 -1.67 -28.94 10.69
N GLU A 204 -0.35 -29.11 10.54
CA GLU A 204 0.55 -29.35 11.68
C GLU A 204 0.85 -28.03 12.41
N VAL A 205 0.36 -27.87 13.64
CA VAL A 205 0.70 -26.74 14.50
C VAL A 205 1.94 -27.06 15.31
N LYS A 206 3.05 -26.38 15.02
CA LYS A 206 4.30 -26.50 15.76
C LYS A 206 4.45 -25.33 16.72
N MET A 207 4.50 -25.65 18.02
CA MET A 207 4.93 -24.71 19.06
C MET A 207 6.44 -24.56 19.06
N VAL A 208 6.93 -23.33 19.27
CA VAL A 208 8.29 -22.93 18.95
C VAL A 208 8.89 -22.06 20.06
N THR A 209 10.08 -22.44 20.51
CA THR A 209 10.88 -21.73 21.52
C THR A 209 11.91 -20.77 20.89
N ASP A 210 12.52 -19.94 21.74
CA ASP A 210 13.49 -18.90 21.37
C ASP A 210 14.64 -19.38 20.46
N SER A 211 15.06 -20.65 20.52
CA SER A 211 16.16 -21.19 19.70
C SER A 211 15.86 -21.23 18.20
N PHE A 212 14.58 -21.39 17.84
CA PHE A 212 14.15 -21.45 16.45
C PHE A 212 13.79 -20.06 15.88
N LEU A 213 13.87 -18.99 16.70
CA LEU A 213 13.55 -17.63 16.27
C LEU A 213 14.40 -17.18 15.07
N SER A 214 15.69 -17.56 15.04
CA SER A 214 16.60 -17.36 13.90
C SER A 214 16.10 -18.03 12.60
N VAL A 215 15.42 -19.19 12.70
CA VAL A 215 14.78 -19.85 11.57
C VAL A 215 13.55 -19.05 11.10
N MET A 216 12.76 -18.53 12.03
CA MET A 216 11.57 -17.71 11.73
C MET A 216 11.94 -16.35 11.10
N ASP A 217 13.01 -15.72 11.57
CA ASP A 217 13.56 -14.51 10.96
C ASP A 217 13.99 -14.82 9.51
N LYS A 218 14.71 -15.92 9.27
CA LYS A 218 15.09 -16.35 7.91
C LYS A 218 13.87 -16.69 7.03
N MET A 219 12.88 -17.43 7.53
CA MET A 219 11.61 -17.73 6.83
C MET A 219 10.84 -16.47 6.41
N SER A 220 10.97 -15.37 7.15
CA SER A 220 10.29 -14.10 6.90
C SER A 220 11.16 -13.06 6.19
N ASN A 221 12.37 -13.43 5.71
CA ASN A 221 13.37 -12.52 5.15
C ASN A 221 13.71 -11.35 6.09
N ASN A 222 13.87 -11.65 7.39
CA ASN A 222 14.11 -10.73 8.50
C ASN A 222 13.04 -9.62 8.64
N ARG A 223 11.80 -9.87 8.17
CA ARG A 223 10.67 -8.95 8.34
C ARG A 223 9.86 -9.30 9.59
N PRO A 224 9.17 -8.34 10.24
CA PRO A 224 8.47 -8.59 11.51
C PRO A 224 7.35 -9.63 11.38
N HIS A 225 7.64 -10.88 11.72
CA HIS A 225 6.71 -12.01 11.66
C HIS A 225 5.75 -12.08 12.87
N ASN A 226 6.00 -11.28 13.92
CA ASN A 226 5.18 -11.23 15.15
C ASN A 226 5.00 -12.60 15.83
N GLY A 227 5.98 -13.49 15.69
CA GLY A 227 5.94 -14.83 16.29
C GLY A 227 4.98 -15.83 15.62
N VAL A 228 4.41 -15.53 14.44
CA VAL A 228 3.51 -16.44 13.71
C VAL A 228 3.92 -16.55 12.24
N ILE A 229 4.19 -17.79 11.78
CA ILE A 229 4.53 -18.09 10.38
C ILE A 229 3.73 -19.32 9.92
N LEU A 230 3.11 -19.25 8.75
CA LEU A 230 2.32 -20.31 8.14
C LEU A 230 2.96 -20.73 6.81
N GLU A 231 3.34 -21.99 6.69
CA GLU A 231 3.70 -22.62 5.42
C GLU A 231 2.44 -23.07 4.67
N ALA A 232 2.23 -22.57 3.46
CA ALA A 232 1.06 -22.86 2.64
C ALA A 232 1.39 -22.93 1.14
N SER A 233 0.45 -23.40 0.34
CA SER A 233 0.51 -23.27 -1.13
C SER A 233 0.50 -21.80 -1.56
N PRO A 234 0.88 -21.49 -2.82
CA PRO A 234 0.62 -20.19 -3.43
C PRO A 234 -0.88 -19.86 -3.40
N LEU A 235 -1.21 -18.56 -3.53
CA LEU A 235 -2.58 -18.10 -3.65
C LEU A 235 -3.16 -18.51 -5.01
N ALA A 236 -4.42 -18.94 -5.02
CA ALA A 236 -5.19 -19.16 -6.25
C ALA A 236 -5.38 -17.84 -7.02
N VAL A 237 -4.81 -17.77 -8.24
CA VAL A 237 -4.91 -16.65 -9.18
C VAL A 237 -5.28 -17.19 -10.57
N LEU A 238 -6.55 -17.07 -10.94
CA LEU A 238 -7.08 -17.60 -12.20
C LEU A 238 -6.62 -16.76 -13.40
N PRO A 239 -5.98 -17.33 -14.43
CA PRO A 239 -5.64 -16.60 -15.66
C PRO A 239 -6.86 -16.46 -16.56
N ILE A 240 -7.04 -15.27 -17.14
CA ILE A 240 -8.22 -14.92 -17.95
C ILE A 240 -7.84 -14.27 -19.29
N THR A 241 -8.67 -14.51 -20.31
CA THR A 241 -8.50 -13.96 -21.66
C THR A 241 -9.42 -12.77 -21.94
N ASN A 242 -10.67 -12.80 -21.43
CA ASN A 242 -11.64 -11.71 -21.53
C ASN A 242 -12.80 -11.85 -20.53
N LEU A 243 -13.37 -10.72 -20.12
CA LEU A 243 -14.62 -10.66 -19.37
C LEU A 243 -15.81 -10.84 -20.32
N ARG A 244 -16.87 -11.52 -19.89
CA ARG A 244 -18.13 -11.66 -20.66
C ARG A 244 -19.08 -10.49 -20.36
N PRO A 245 -20.14 -10.27 -21.16
CA PRO A 245 -21.14 -9.23 -20.89
C PRO A 245 -21.80 -9.41 -19.51
N CYS A 246 -21.87 -8.32 -18.73
CA CYS A 246 -22.45 -8.31 -17.40
C CYS A 246 -23.81 -7.61 -17.39
N ILE A 247 -24.76 -8.10 -16.57
CA ILE A 247 -26.08 -7.49 -16.36
C ILE A 247 -26.19 -7.08 -14.89
N ARG A 248 -26.48 -5.80 -14.63
CA ARG A 248 -26.54 -5.19 -13.28
C ARG A 248 -27.41 -5.94 -12.27
N THR A 249 -28.46 -6.60 -12.74
CA THR A 249 -29.43 -7.34 -11.90
C THR A 249 -28.97 -8.74 -11.52
N ARG A 250 -27.92 -9.28 -12.14
CA ARG A 250 -27.36 -10.61 -11.78
C ARG A 250 -26.32 -10.44 -10.67
N PRO A 251 -26.28 -11.34 -9.67
CA PRO A 251 -25.31 -11.28 -8.56
C PRO A 251 -23.94 -11.88 -8.93
N SER A 252 -23.67 -12.13 -10.21
CA SER A 252 -22.42 -12.69 -10.70
C SER A 252 -22.07 -12.19 -12.10
N PHE A 253 -20.78 -12.17 -12.43
CA PHE A 253 -20.28 -11.98 -13.79
C PHE A 253 -19.37 -13.14 -14.18
N SER A 254 -19.32 -13.44 -15.47
CA SER A 254 -18.48 -14.52 -16.00
C SER A 254 -17.34 -13.99 -16.87
N PHE A 255 -16.33 -14.83 -17.05
CA PHE A 255 -15.15 -14.55 -17.84
C PHE A 255 -14.68 -15.82 -18.54
N GLU A 256 -13.72 -15.66 -19.43
CA GLU A 256 -13.11 -16.75 -20.18
C GLU A 256 -11.73 -17.03 -19.60
N LEU A 257 -11.51 -18.29 -19.21
CA LEU A 257 -10.24 -18.75 -18.63
C LEU A 257 -9.20 -18.93 -19.73
N ASP A 258 -7.96 -18.56 -19.43
CA ASP A 258 -6.80 -18.90 -20.27
C ASP A 258 -6.38 -20.36 -20.03
N ARG A 259 -5.47 -20.85 -20.86
CA ARG A 259 -4.86 -22.17 -20.70
C ARG A 259 -4.16 -22.27 -19.35
N GLN A 260 -4.51 -23.32 -18.59
CA GLN A 260 -3.89 -23.68 -17.32
C GLN A 260 -3.29 -25.09 -17.39
N SER A 261 -2.17 -25.30 -16.70
CA SER A 261 -1.59 -26.63 -16.45
C SER A 261 -2.50 -27.48 -15.53
N PRO A 262 -2.31 -28.81 -15.46
CA PRO A 262 -3.03 -29.66 -14.51
C PRO A 262 -2.81 -29.23 -13.04
N GLU A 263 -1.60 -28.78 -12.70
CA GLU A 263 -1.21 -28.29 -11.38
C GLU A 263 -1.89 -26.95 -11.08
N GLU A 264 -1.89 -26.02 -12.03
CA GLU A 264 -2.57 -24.73 -11.92
C GLU A 264 -4.07 -24.91 -11.74
N LYS A 265 -4.71 -25.80 -12.51
CA LYS A 265 -6.15 -26.14 -12.33
C LYS A 265 -6.45 -26.71 -10.95
N ARG A 266 -5.52 -27.45 -10.33
CA ARG A 266 -5.67 -27.99 -8.97
C ARG A 266 -5.55 -26.91 -7.89
N ILE A 267 -4.85 -25.80 -8.17
CA ILE A 267 -4.67 -24.67 -7.24
C ILE A 267 -5.78 -23.62 -7.43
N ASN A 268 -6.04 -23.23 -8.67
CA ASN A 268 -6.94 -22.15 -9.04
C ASN A 268 -8.41 -22.60 -9.18
N GLY A 269 -8.64 -23.87 -9.48
CA GLY A 269 -9.94 -24.38 -9.91
C GLY A 269 -10.29 -24.03 -11.36
N THR A 270 -11.52 -24.36 -11.75
CA THR A 270 -12.06 -24.15 -13.11
C THR A 270 -13.31 -23.26 -13.14
N ASN A 271 -13.68 -22.67 -12.00
CA ASN A 271 -14.85 -21.79 -11.94
C ASN A 271 -14.59 -20.50 -12.73
N ASN A 272 -15.46 -20.22 -13.70
CA ASN A 272 -15.40 -19.07 -14.60
C ASN A 272 -16.45 -17.98 -14.29
N GLN A 273 -17.10 -18.08 -13.11
CA GLN A 273 -18.04 -17.08 -12.60
C GLN A 273 -17.57 -16.56 -11.23
N LEU A 274 -17.60 -15.24 -11.07
CA LEU A 274 -17.38 -14.60 -9.77
C LEU A 274 -18.69 -13.98 -9.28
N PRO A 275 -19.10 -14.23 -8.02
CA PRO A 275 -20.16 -13.47 -7.39
C PRO A 275 -19.70 -12.03 -7.15
N TYR A 276 -20.62 -11.07 -7.25
CA TYR A 276 -20.36 -9.67 -6.93
C TYR A 276 -21.60 -9.03 -6.31
N ASN A 277 -21.39 -8.06 -5.42
CA ASN A 277 -22.50 -7.40 -4.72
C ASN A 277 -22.86 -6.08 -5.41
N SER A 278 -23.88 -6.11 -6.27
CA SER A 278 -24.43 -4.92 -6.95
C SER A 278 -25.07 -3.91 -6.00
N HIS A 279 -25.36 -4.29 -4.75
CA HIS A 279 -26.11 -3.48 -3.76
C HIS A 279 -27.44 -2.90 -4.32
N GLY A 280 -28.00 -3.53 -5.37
CA GLY A 280 -29.18 -3.09 -6.13
C GLY A 280 -28.91 -1.98 -7.17
N TRP A 281 -27.85 -1.18 -7.03
CA TRP A 281 -27.64 0.05 -7.80
C TRP A 281 -26.47 0.00 -8.80
N ARG A 282 -25.42 -0.79 -8.55
CA ARG A 282 -24.15 -0.72 -9.31
C ARG A 282 -23.83 -1.96 -10.16
N PHE A 283 -23.18 -1.71 -11.29
CA PHE A 283 -22.41 -2.71 -12.03
C PHE A 283 -21.11 -3.09 -11.28
N PRO A 284 -20.41 -4.17 -11.69
CA PRO A 284 -19.14 -4.55 -11.08
C PRO A 284 -18.02 -3.55 -11.38
N LEU A 285 -17.13 -3.38 -10.40
CA LEU A 285 -15.88 -2.63 -10.49
C LEU A 285 -14.70 -3.59 -10.34
N LEU A 286 -13.87 -3.65 -11.38
CA LEU A 286 -12.60 -4.36 -11.40
C LEU A 286 -11.44 -3.37 -11.34
N LEU A 287 -10.37 -3.72 -10.65
CA LEU A 287 -9.08 -3.06 -10.79
C LEU A 287 -8.20 -3.81 -11.79
N TYR A 288 -7.45 -3.10 -12.63
CA TYR A 288 -6.39 -3.67 -13.45
C TYR A 288 -5.05 -3.02 -13.07
N LEU A 289 -4.15 -3.83 -12.53
CA LEU A 289 -2.83 -3.40 -12.05
C LEU A 289 -1.77 -3.78 -13.09
N ASP A 290 -1.08 -2.76 -13.60
CA ASP A 290 -0.01 -2.91 -14.57
C ASP A 290 1.23 -2.16 -14.09
N SER A 291 2.37 -2.86 -14.08
CA SER A 291 3.67 -2.25 -13.79
C SER A 291 3.77 -1.62 -12.38
N ILE A 292 3.00 -2.14 -11.42
CA ILE A 292 3.20 -1.88 -9.98
C ILE A 292 4.35 -2.75 -9.48
N VAL A 293 5.55 -2.19 -9.35
CA VAL A 293 6.79 -2.94 -9.10
C VAL A 293 7.05 -3.17 -7.60
N ASP A 294 6.58 -2.30 -6.71
CA ASP A 294 6.73 -2.49 -5.27
C ASP A 294 5.63 -3.40 -4.69
N GLU A 295 6.02 -4.46 -3.97
CA GLU A 295 5.07 -5.34 -3.28
C GLU A 295 4.30 -4.61 -2.17
N GLY A 296 4.88 -3.57 -1.56
CA GLY A 296 4.23 -2.75 -0.53
C GLY A 296 3.02 -2.02 -1.07
N ASN A 297 3.21 -1.24 -2.15
CA ASN A 297 2.18 -0.52 -2.88
C ASN A 297 1.13 -1.48 -3.46
N LEU A 298 1.54 -2.63 -4.03
CA LEU A 298 0.62 -3.67 -4.49
C LEU A 298 -0.30 -4.14 -3.34
N GLY A 299 0.27 -4.49 -2.17
CA GLY A 299 -0.50 -4.90 -1.00
C GLY A 299 -1.42 -3.80 -0.47
N ALA A 300 -0.96 -2.55 -0.44
CA ALA A 300 -1.76 -1.40 0.00
C ALA A 300 -2.96 -1.13 -0.92
N ILE A 301 -2.79 -1.27 -2.24
CA ILE A 301 -3.90 -1.21 -3.22
C ILE A 301 -4.90 -2.34 -2.96
N ILE A 302 -4.43 -3.59 -2.81
CA ILE A 302 -5.30 -4.75 -2.54
C ILE A 302 -6.12 -4.55 -1.26
N ARG A 303 -5.51 -4.03 -0.19
CA ARG A 303 -6.20 -3.72 1.07
C ARG A 303 -7.29 -2.68 0.89
N SER A 304 -6.97 -1.61 0.17
CA SER A 304 -7.90 -0.50 -0.10
C SER A 304 -9.07 -0.96 -0.98
N ALA A 305 -8.78 -1.79 -1.99
CA ALA A 305 -9.77 -2.38 -2.88
C ALA A 305 -10.79 -3.25 -2.13
N TYR A 306 -10.31 -4.17 -1.28
CA TYR A 306 -11.18 -4.98 -0.44
C TYR A 306 -12.01 -4.12 0.52
N TYR A 307 -11.38 -3.13 1.18
CA TYR A 307 -12.06 -2.27 2.16
C TYR A 307 -13.17 -1.42 1.55
N PHE A 308 -13.00 -0.89 0.33
CA PHE A 308 -14.03 -0.13 -0.36
C PHE A 308 -15.10 -0.99 -1.07
N GLY A 309 -14.85 -2.30 -1.25
CA GLY A 309 -15.79 -3.21 -1.91
C GLY A 309 -15.67 -3.26 -3.44
N VAL A 310 -14.43 -3.24 -3.94
CA VAL A 310 -14.07 -3.68 -5.30
C VAL A 310 -14.37 -5.17 -5.44
N ASP A 311 -14.87 -5.61 -6.60
CA ASP A 311 -15.36 -6.98 -6.78
C ASP A 311 -14.24 -7.99 -7.11
N ALA A 312 -13.22 -7.59 -7.89
CA ALA A 312 -12.00 -8.38 -8.09
C ALA A 312 -10.84 -7.52 -8.62
N ILE A 313 -9.62 -8.07 -8.51
CA ILE A 313 -8.37 -7.44 -8.97
C ILE A 313 -7.79 -8.26 -10.12
N LEU A 314 -7.39 -7.58 -11.19
CA LEU A 314 -6.71 -8.12 -12.35
C LEU A 314 -5.24 -7.69 -12.29
N VAL A 315 -4.32 -8.63 -12.46
CA VAL A 315 -2.87 -8.37 -12.38
C VAL A 315 -2.21 -8.79 -13.70
N SER A 316 -1.44 -7.89 -14.32
CA SER A 316 -0.60 -8.26 -15.47
C SER A 316 0.43 -9.31 -15.05
N THR A 317 0.57 -10.40 -15.81
CA THR A 317 1.60 -11.44 -15.56
C THR A 317 3.03 -10.94 -15.77
N ARG A 318 3.20 -9.75 -16.35
CA ARG A 318 4.51 -9.15 -16.66
C ARG A 318 4.59 -7.72 -16.14
N GLY A 319 5.69 -7.40 -15.47
CA GLY A 319 5.99 -6.05 -14.96
C GLY A 319 5.38 -5.72 -13.60
N THR A 320 4.40 -6.49 -13.11
CA THR A 320 3.83 -6.32 -11.77
C THR A 320 4.55 -7.20 -10.76
N ALA A 321 4.68 -6.72 -9.53
CA ALA A 321 5.28 -7.44 -8.40
C ALA A 321 4.54 -8.76 -8.09
N PRO A 322 5.24 -9.79 -7.59
CA PRO A 322 4.62 -11.06 -7.26
C PRO A 322 3.70 -10.95 -6.04
N LEU A 323 2.62 -11.75 -6.02
CA LEU A 323 1.73 -11.93 -4.87
C LEU A 323 2.37 -12.84 -3.81
N ASP A 324 3.51 -12.37 -3.29
CA ASP A 324 4.29 -13.02 -2.25
C ASP A 324 4.01 -12.46 -0.86
N ALA A 325 4.64 -13.07 0.13
CA ALA A 325 4.42 -12.81 1.55
C ALA A 325 4.53 -11.33 1.95
N ILE A 326 5.35 -10.56 1.23
CA ILE A 326 5.47 -9.11 1.41
C ILE A 326 4.16 -8.39 1.04
N ALA A 327 3.66 -8.61 -0.18
CA ALA A 327 2.40 -8.02 -0.65
C ALA A 327 1.21 -8.49 0.20
N ILE A 328 1.17 -9.77 0.58
CA ILE A 328 0.10 -10.33 1.41
C ILE A 328 0.10 -9.68 2.81
N LYS A 329 1.28 -9.49 3.40
CA LYS A 329 1.44 -8.79 4.69
C LYS A 329 1.05 -7.31 4.59
N ALA A 330 1.50 -6.61 3.55
CA ALA A 330 1.11 -5.22 3.29
C ALA A 330 -0.42 -5.12 3.11
N SER A 331 -1.04 -6.10 2.45
CA SER A 331 -2.50 -6.20 2.31
C SER A 331 -3.24 -6.47 3.63
N SER A 332 -2.52 -6.80 4.71
CA SER A 332 -3.08 -7.22 6.01
C SER A 332 -4.03 -8.42 5.91
N GLY A 333 -3.80 -9.30 4.92
CA GLY A 333 -4.65 -10.47 4.64
C GLY A 333 -5.78 -10.24 3.64
N ALA A 334 -6.02 -9.00 3.17
CA ALA A 334 -7.06 -8.70 2.19
C ALA A 334 -6.90 -9.48 0.87
N ALA A 335 -5.65 -9.81 0.47
CA ALA A 335 -5.36 -10.64 -0.70
C ALA A 335 -6.01 -12.04 -0.64
N GLU A 336 -6.24 -12.59 0.56
CA GLU A 336 -6.92 -13.87 0.74
C GLU A 336 -8.43 -13.74 0.54
N ALA A 337 -9.02 -12.58 0.85
CA ALA A 337 -10.47 -12.37 0.79
C ALA A 337 -10.96 -11.90 -0.59
N ILE A 338 -10.22 -11.02 -1.28
CA ILE A 338 -10.62 -10.53 -2.61
C ILE A 338 -10.21 -11.51 -3.73
N PRO A 339 -11.07 -11.74 -4.75
CA PRO A 339 -10.67 -12.51 -5.93
C PRO A 339 -9.56 -11.79 -6.72
N ILE A 340 -8.54 -12.54 -7.11
CA ILE A 340 -7.43 -12.03 -7.93
C ILE A 340 -7.30 -12.91 -9.17
N LEU A 341 -7.24 -12.25 -10.34
CA LEU A 341 -7.15 -12.87 -11.66
C LEU A 341 -5.88 -12.37 -12.35
N SER A 342 -5.26 -13.19 -13.21
CA SER A 342 -4.07 -12.80 -13.98
C SER A 342 -4.38 -12.60 -15.46
N VAL A 343 -3.71 -11.61 -16.06
CA VAL A 343 -3.91 -11.22 -17.48
C VAL A 343 -2.58 -11.34 -18.22
N ALA A 344 -2.49 -12.28 -19.15
CA ALA A 344 -1.25 -12.54 -19.90
C ALA A 344 -1.02 -11.53 -21.04
N ASN A 345 -2.09 -11.11 -21.73
CA ASN A 345 -2.04 -10.13 -22.82
C ASN A 345 -3.05 -8.98 -22.57
N PRO A 346 -2.60 -7.88 -21.94
CA PRO A 346 -3.46 -6.74 -21.60
C PRO A 346 -4.19 -6.14 -22.80
N LEU A 347 -3.53 -6.00 -23.95
CA LEU A 347 -4.13 -5.36 -25.13
C LEU A 347 -5.29 -6.18 -25.72
N SER A 348 -5.12 -7.50 -25.78
CA SER A 348 -6.18 -8.43 -26.19
C SER A 348 -7.33 -8.41 -25.18
N PHE A 349 -6.99 -8.54 -23.88
CA PHE A 349 -7.95 -8.56 -22.79
C PHE A 349 -8.84 -7.30 -22.74
N LEU A 350 -8.23 -6.11 -22.76
CA LEU A 350 -8.95 -4.84 -22.73
C LEU A 350 -9.81 -4.64 -23.99
N THR A 351 -9.30 -5.00 -25.16
CA THR A 351 -10.06 -4.87 -26.43
C THR A 351 -11.28 -5.81 -26.43
N ARG A 352 -11.11 -7.08 -26.06
CA ARG A 352 -12.20 -8.07 -26.02
C ARG A 352 -13.24 -7.73 -24.93
N SER A 353 -12.79 -7.33 -23.75
CA SER A 353 -13.70 -6.94 -22.66
C SER A 353 -14.47 -5.65 -23.01
N GLY A 354 -13.83 -4.72 -23.71
CA GLY A 354 -14.46 -3.51 -24.25
C GLY A 354 -15.57 -3.80 -25.27
N LEU A 355 -15.36 -4.78 -26.16
CA LEU A 355 -16.40 -5.28 -27.07
C LEU A 355 -17.58 -5.91 -26.32
N ASN A 356 -17.32 -6.56 -25.18
CA ASN A 356 -18.34 -7.13 -24.28
C ASN A 356 -19.01 -6.10 -23.36
N GLY A 357 -18.88 -4.80 -23.66
CA GLY A 357 -19.58 -3.71 -22.96
C GLY A 357 -18.88 -3.15 -21.73
N TRP A 358 -17.69 -3.66 -21.36
CA TRP A 358 -16.91 -3.09 -20.27
C TRP A 358 -16.31 -1.74 -20.67
N ARG A 359 -16.26 -0.78 -19.74
CA ARG A 359 -15.58 0.50 -19.94
C ARG A 359 -14.32 0.61 -19.11
N VAL A 360 -13.29 1.13 -19.76
CA VAL A 360 -11.93 1.22 -19.24
C VAL A 360 -11.65 2.65 -18.79
N TYR A 361 -11.24 2.80 -17.53
CA TYR A 361 -10.86 4.06 -16.89
C TYR A 361 -9.38 3.98 -16.58
N ALA A 362 -8.56 4.88 -17.13
CA ALA A 362 -7.13 4.93 -16.83
C ALA A 362 -6.84 5.98 -15.75
N ALA A 363 -6.25 5.58 -14.63
CA ALA A 363 -5.78 6.49 -13.60
C ALA A 363 -4.52 7.25 -14.08
N ASP A 364 -4.70 8.50 -14.47
CA ASP A 364 -3.68 9.30 -15.13
C ASP A 364 -3.74 10.75 -14.64
N ALA A 365 -2.64 11.50 -14.79
CA ALA A 365 -2.61 12.90 -14.42
C ALA A 365 -3.67 13.66 -15.24
N PRO A 366 -4.61 14.38 -14.61
CA PRO A 366 -5.56 15.18 -15.36
C PRO A 366 -4.79 16.32 -16.04
N PRO A 367 -5.10 16.67 -17.31
CA PRO A 367 -4.53 17.86 -17.92
C PRO A 367 -4.78 19.10 -17.04
N PRO A 368 -3.86 20.09 -17.05
CA PRO A 368 -4.06 21.32 -16.29
C PRO A 368 -5.39 21.96 -16.68
N PRO A 369 -6.13 22.54 -15.72
CA PRO A 369 -7.42 23.16 -16.01
C PRO A 369 -7.26 24.27 -17.04
N ARG A 370 -8.19 24.35 -18.01
CA ARG A 370 -8.32 25.52 -18.89
C ARG A 370 -8.93 26.72 -18.16
N ASP A 371 -9.69 26.43 -17.11
CA ASP A 371 -10.28 27.41 -16.20
C ASP A 371 -9.16 28.00 -15.33
N ASN A 372 -9.31 29.25 -14.86
CA ASN A 372 -8.28 30.06 -14.17
C ASN A 372 -7.86 29.56 -12.75
N PHE A 373 -7.83 28.24 -12.54
CA PHE A 373 -7.22 27.53 -11.41
C PHE A 373 -5.71 27.27 -11.62
N ASN A 374 -5.06 28.04 -12.49
CA ASN A 374 -3.62 28.24 -12.34
C ASN A 374 -3.38 28.86 -10.96
N VAL A 375 -2.51 28.22 -10.17
CA VAL A 375 -2.10 28.68 -8.84
C VAL A 375 -1.12 29.85 -9.00
N THR A 376 -1.63 30.97 -9.51
CA THR A 376 -0.93 32.26 -9.59
C THR A 376 -1.55 33.19 -8.55
N SER A 377 -0.82 33.38 -7.44
CA SER A 377 -0.95 34.38 -6.34
C SER A 377 -2.29 34.54 -5.60
N ASP A 378 -3.44 34.47 -6.26
CA ASP A 378 -4.69 35.08 -5.77
C ASP A 378 -5.56 34.08 -4.98
N TYR A 379 -5.05 33.64 -3.83
CA TYR A 379 -5.61 32.58 -2.99
C TYR A 379 -6.99 32.85 -2.36
N ALA A 380 -7.51 34.09 -2.40
CA ALA A 380 -8.63 34.50 -1.53
C ALA A 380 -10.02 34.53 -2.20
N ALA A 381 -10.13 34.99 -3.46
CA ALA A 381 -11.44 35.39 -4.00
C ALA A 381 -12.16 34.30 -4.82
N ARG A 382 -11.44 33.50 -5.61
CA ARG A 382 -12.04 32.53 -6.56
C ARG A 382 -12.18 31.11 -6.01
N ALA A 383 -11.52 30.79 -4.90
CA ALA A 383 -11.65 29.51 -4.21
C ALA A 383 -12.94 29.39 -3.37
N LEU A 384 -13.69 30.49 -3.23
CA LEU A 384 -14.91 30.59 -2.41
C LEU A 384 -16.22 30.34 -3.18
N ASP A 385 -16.17 30.05 -4.48
CA ASP A 385 -17.37 29.69 -5.27
C ASP A 385 -17.69 28.18 -5.13
N PRO A 386 -18.72 27.77 -4.35
CA PRO A 386 -19.15 26.37 -4.29
C PRO A 386 -19.54 25.73 -5.65
N PRO A 387 -20.12 26.43 -6.66
CA PRO A 387 -20.39 25.81 -7.97
C PRO A 387 -19.17 25.74 -8.91
N ASN A 388 -18.07 26.42 -8.55
CA ASN A 388 -16.89 26.59 -9.42
C ASN A 388 -15.68 25.79 -8.93
N THR A 389 -15.78 25.15 -7.76
CA THR A 389 -14.78 24.20 -7.26
C THR A 389 -14.85 22.92 -8.09
N SER A 390 -13.88 22.75 -8.99
CA SER A 390 -13.71 21.49 -9.74
C SER A 390 -13.54 20.31 -8.77
N PRO A 391 -14.12 19.13 -9.05
CA PRO A 391 -14.00 17.98 -8.17
C PRO A 391 -12.53 17.52 -8.06
N LEU A 392 -12.14 17.09 -6.86
CA LEU A 392 -10.77 16.64 -6.56
C LEU A 392 -10.36 15.43 -7.40
N VAL A 393 -11.31 14.54 -7.69
CA VAL A 393 -11.18 13.46 -8.68
C VAL A 393 -11.98 13.89 -9.90
N SER A 394 -11.35 13.92 -11.08
CA SER A 394 -12.00 14.35 -12.32
C SER A 394 -12.00 13.24 -13.38
N PHE A 395 -13.16 13.01 -14.00
CA PHE A 395 -13.36 12.10 -15.13
C PHE A 395 -13.27 12.86 -16.45
N ILE A 396 -12.53 12.34 -17.42
CA ILE A 396 -12.16 13.08 -18.64
C ILE A 396 -12.24 12.15 -19.85
N ARG A 397 -12.80 12.61 -20.98
CA ARG A 397 -12.74 11.84 -22.24
C ARG A 397 -11.37 12.02 -22.92
N PRO A 398 -10.62 10.95 -23.26
CA PRO A 398 -9.26 11.07 -23.82
C PRO A 398 -9.21 11.90 -25.12
N THR A 399 -10.20 11.74 -26.00
CA THR A 399 -10.22 12.37 -27.33
C THR A 399 -10.54 13.87 -27.30
N THR A 400 -11.47 14.29 -26.43
CA THR A 400 -11.94 15.69 -26.38
C THR A 400 -11.36 16.48 -25.21
N LEU A 401 -10.72 15.80 -24.25
CA LEU A 401 -10.28 16.33 -22.96
C LEU A 401 -11.40 17.04 -22.16
N ALA A 402 -12.66 16.74 -22.47
CA ALA A 402 -13.82 17.28 -21.77
C ALA A 402 -13.94 16.63 -20.38
N VAL A 403 -13.97 17.47 -19.34
CA VAL A 403 -14.23 17.04 -17.95
C VAL A 403 -15.72 16.75 -17.80
N LEU A 404 -16.05 15.54 -17.36
CA LEU A 404 -17.42 15.10 -17.13
C LEU A 404 -17.84 15.46 -15.70
N ARG A 405 -18.80 16.37 -15.57
CA ARG A 405 -19.47 16.69 -14.29
C ARG A 405 -20.59 15.66 -14.05
N ASP A 406 -20.81 15.31 -12.78
CA ASP A 406 -21.84 14.35 -12.31
C ASP A 406 -21.80 12.93 -12.92
N HIS A 407 -20.67 12.56 -13.55
CA HIS A 407 -20.48 11.26 -14.17
C HIS A 407 -20.47 10.12 -13.15
N SER A 408 -21.23 9.05 -13.41
CA SER A 408 -21.42 7.94 -12.47
C SER A 408 -21.09 6.58 -13.13
N PRO A 409 -19.80 6.23 -13.26
CA PRO A 409 -19.33 5.05 -14.01
C PRO A 409 -20.08 3.74 -13.70
N LEU A 410 -20.32 3.46 -12.42
CA LEU A 410 -20.92 2.19 -11.99
C LEU A 410 -22.45 2.13 -12.18
N LEU A 411 -23.12 3.23 -12.53
CA LEU A 411 -24.54 3.20 -12.93
C LEU A 411 -24.73 2.76 -14.38
N GLU A 412 -23.82 3.18 -15.26
CA GLU A 412 -23.95 3.07 -16.71
C GLU A 412 -23.46 1.73 -17.25
N HIS A 413 -22.32 1.23 -16.73
CA HIS A 413 -21.61 0.11 -17.36
C HIS A 413 -20.71 -0.68 -16.38
N PRO A 414 -20.41 -1.95 -16.67
CA PRO A 414 -19.37 -2.69 -15.96
C PRO A 414 -17.98 -2.06 -16.22
N THR A 415 -17.21 -1.88 -15.15
CA THR A 415 -16.10 -0.90 -15.13
C THR A 415 -14.77 -1.56 -14.78
N ILE A 416 -13.72 -1.23 -15.54
CA ILE A 416 -12.34 -1.59 -15.25
C ILE A 416 -11.56 -0.30 -14.96
N LEU A 417 -11.13 -0.10 -13.72
CA LEU A 417 -10.18 0.95 -13.35
C LEU A 417 -8.75 0.40 -13.51
N MET A 418 -8.01 0.93 -14.46
CA MET A 418 -6.59 0.64 -14.62
C MET A 418 -5.76 1.56 -13.71
N LEU A 419 -4.70 1.01 -13.12
CA LEU A 419 -3.67 1.71 -12.34
C LEU A 419 -2.30 1.40 -12.96
N GLY A 420 -1.52 2.44 -13.25
CA GLY A 420 -0.21 2.35 -13.89
C GLY A 420 0.96 2.45 -12.89
N GLY A 421 2.18 2.27 -13.40
CA GLY A 421 3.40 2.32 -12.59
C GLY A 421 3.77 3.75 -12.15
N GLU A 422 4.40 3.86 -10.97
CA GLU A 422 4.64 5.11 -10.24
C GLU A 422 5.39 6.19 -11.03
N SER A 423 6.33 5.83 -11.89
CA SER A 423 7.23 6.77 -12.57
C SER A 423 6.86 7.12 -14.02
N ALA A 424 6.12 6.23 -14.70
CA ALA A 424 5.83 6.35 -16.13
C ALA A 424 4.34 6.25 -16.48
N GLY A 425 3.46 5.98 -15.49
CA GLY A 425 2.04 5.76 -15.71
C GLY A 425 1.78 4.54 -16.61
N PHE A 426 1.09 4.76 -17.73
CA PHE A 426 0.74 3.71 -18.68
C PHE A 426 1.62 3.72 -19.93
N ARG A 427 1.91 2.51 -20.44
CA ARG A 427 2.37 2.33 -21.83
C ARG A 427 1.33 2.89 -22.79
N ARG A 428 1.76 3.65 -23.80
CA ARG A 428 0.87 4.34 -24.76
C ARG A 428 -0.21 3.43 -25.34
N SER A 429 0.18 2.25 -25.83
CA SER A 429 -0.74 1.25 -26.40
C SER A 429 -1.83 0.76 -25.45
N ILE A 430 -1.60 0.80 -24.13
CA ILE A 430 -2.55 0.43 -23.08
C ILE A 430 -3.41 1.65 -22.69
N ARG A 431 -2.80 2.84 -22.59
CA ARG A 431 -3.50 4.12 -22.39
C ARG A 431 -4.53 4.40 -23.49
N ASP A 432 -4.19 4.11 -24.75
CA ASP A 432 -5.05 4.31 -25.92
C ASP A 432 -6.28 3.38 -25.95
N LYS A 433 -6.38 2.42 -25.01
CA LYS A 433 -7.58 1.57 -24.80
C LYS A 433 -8.53 2.13 -23.74
N ALA A 434 -8.14 3.17 -23.02
CA ALA A 434 -9.02 3.83 -22.05
C ALA A 434 -10.18 4.53 -22.77
N ASN A 435 -11.40 4.34 -22.26
CA ASN A 435 -12.56 5.12 -22.69
C ASN A 435 -12.63 6.46 -21.94
N TYR A 436 -12.09 6.49 -20.72
CA TYR A 436 -12.04 7.64 -19.82
C TYR A 436 -10.67 7.70 -19.14
N LEU A 437 -10.16 8.91 -18.92
CA LEU A 437 -9.09 9.17 -17.97
C LEU A 437 -9.74 9.58 -16.64
N VAL A 438 -9.13 9.18 -15.53
CA VAL A 438 -9.53 9.61 -14.19
C VAL A 438 -8.30 10.05 -13.42
N GLY A 439 -8.36 11.23 -12.80
CA GLY A 439 -7.17 11.83 -12.20
C GLY A 439 -7.49 12.61 -10.93
N VAL A 440 -6.64 12.45 -9.92
CA VAL A 440 -6.64 13.27 -8.69
C VAL A 440 -5.92 14.58 -8.98
N ARG A 441 -6.52 15.72 -8.60
CA ARG A 441 -5.93 17.04 -8.80
C ARG A 441 -5.12 17.48 -7.57
N GLY A 442 -3.88 17.90 -7.80
CA GLY A 442 -3.09 18.65 -6.82
C GLY A 442 -3.60 20.09 -6.69
N THR A 443 -3.76 20.58 -5.46
CA THR A 443 -4.25 21.94 -5.18
C THR A 443 -3.16 22.93 -4.77
N ARG A 444 -1.96 22.44 -4.42
CA ARG A 444 -0.77 23.27 -4.16
C ARG A 444 0.08 23.36 -5.43
N GLY A 445 0.73 24.51 -5.62
CA GLY A 445 1.69 24.70 -6.71
C GLY A 445 2.85 23.71 -6.63
N LEU A 446 3.47 23.45 -7.78
CA LEU A 446 4.59 22.52 -7.96
C LEU A 446 5.92 23.03 -7.35
N ASP A 447 5.87 24.02 -6.47
CA ASP A 447 7.00 24.83 -5.97
C ASP A 447 8.11 24.00 -5.29
N ILE A 448 7.77 22.80 -4.80
CA ILE A 448 8.66 21.87 -4.08
C ILE A 448 8.90 20.58 -4.91
N GLY A 449 8.45 20.52 -6.16
CA GLY A 449 8.67 19.38 -7.06
C GLY A 449 7.87 18.12 -6.73
N VAL A 450 6.82 18.22 -5.91
CA VAL A 450 5.87 17.11 -5.68
C VAL A 450 4.74 17.24 -6.70
N ASP A 451 4.80 16.41 -7.75
CA ASP A 451 3.88 16.43 -8.89
C ASP A 451 2.74 15.41 -8.81
N SER A 452 2.90 14.39 -7.97
CA SER A 452 2.09 13.18 -7.96
C SER A 452 1.89 12.62 -6.55
N LEU A 453 0.83 11.83 -6.38
CA LEU A 453 0.58 11.03 -5.18
C LEU A 453 1.15 9.62 -5.38
N ASN A 454 1.56 8.96 -4.29
CA ASN A 454 1.86 7.52 -4.31
C ASN A 454 0.65 6.75 -4.90
N VAL A 455 0.93 5.79 -5.78
CA VAL A 455 -0.08 5.03 -6.54
C VAL A 455 -1.16 4.39 -5.66
N SER A 456 -0.82 3.92 -4.46
CA SER A 456 -1.78 3.32 -3.53
C SER A 456 -2.76 4.36 -2.94
N VAL A 457 -2.29 5.59 -2.71
CA VAL A 457 -3.12 6.71 -2.21
C VAL A 457 -4.01 7.24 -3.33
N ALA A 458 -3.46 7.42 -4.55
CA ALA A 458 -4.23 7.82 -5.72
C ALA A 458 -5.33 6.78 -6.03
N ALA A 459 -4.99 5.48 -6.00
CA ALA A 459 -5.95 4.40 -6.16
C ALA A 459 -7.06 4.46 -5.12
N ALA A 460 -6.74 4.66 -3.84
CA ALA A 460 -7.73 4.77 -2.76
C ALA A 460 -8.74 5.91 -2.99
N LEU A 461 -8.26 7.10 -3.38
CA LEU A 461 -9.11 8.26 -3.66
C LEU A 461 -10.01 8.04 -4.89
N ILE A 462 -9.47 7.45 -5.96
CA ILE A 462 -10.23 7.17 -7.18
C ILE A 462 -11.28 6.08 -6.95
N MET A 463 -10.94 5.02 -6.20
CA MET A 463 -11.89 3.96 -5.81
C MET A 463 -13.05 4.51 -4.98
N LEU A 464 -12.74 5.37 -3.99
CA LEU A 464 -13.74 6.00 -3.13
C LEU A 464 -14.76 6.82 -3.95
N GLU A 465 -14.31 7.62 -4.91
CA GLU A 465 -15.23 8.41 -5.75
C GLU A 465 -15.98 7.54 -6.77
N LEU A 466 -15.37 6.49 -7.34
CA LEU A 466 -16.06 5.55 -8.23
C LEU A 466 -17.18 4.77 -7.54
N LEU A 467 -16.98 4.37 -6.28
CA LEU A 467 -17.95 3.62 -5.48
C LEU A 467 -18.95 4.51 -4.75
N ARG A 468 -18.80 5.84 -4.83
CA ARG A 468 -19.71 6.81 -4.26
C ARG A 468 -21.09 6.70 -4.93
N LYS A 469 -22.13 6.49 -4.13
CA LYS A 469 -23.51 6.51 -4.63
C LYS A 469 -23.86 7.93 -5.11
N PRO A 470 -24.29 8.11 -6.37
CA PRO A 470 -24.87 9.37 -6.79
C PRO A 470 -26.27 9.55 -6.18
N LYS A 471 -26.68 10.79 -5.89
CA LYS A 471 -27.98 11.13 -5.27
C LYS A 471 -29.19 10.60 -6.06
N MET A 472 -29.04 10.30 -7.35
CA MET A 472 -30.08 9.66 -8.16
C MET A 472 -30.26 8.16 -7.86
N ALA A 473 -29.19 7.45 -7.49
CA ALA A 473 -29.25 6.03 -7.13
C ALA A 473 -30.01 5.80 -5.81
N GLU A 474 -29.93 6.74 -4.87
CA GLU A 474 -30.68 6.72 -3.62
C GLU A 474 -32.20 6.73 -3.86
N ARG A 475 -32.67 7.50 -4.86
CA ARG A 475 -34.08 7.52 -5.29
C ARG A 475 -34.49 6.16 -5.87
N LEU A 476 -33.69 5.60 -6.79
CA LEU A 476 -33.96 4.31 -7.43
C LEU A 476 -33.98 3.14 -6.43
N ASN A 477 -33.07 3.12 -5.45
CA ASN A 477 -33.10 2.12 -4.39
C ASN A 477 -34.29 2.35 -3.44
N GLY A 478 -34.64 3.59 -3.11
CA GLY A 478 -35.86 3.90 -2.35
C GLY A 478 -37.12 3.35 -3.03
N ASP A 479 -37.23 3.48 -4.35
CA ASP A 479 -38.35 2.94 -5.14
C ASP A 479 -38.30 1.40 -5.22
N ALA A 480 -37.12 0.80 -5.34
CA ALA A 480 -36.95 -0.65 -5.31
C ALA A 480 -37.31 -1.25 -3.94
N GLU A 481 -36.87 -0.64 -2.84
CA GLU A 481 -37.21 -1.03 -1.47
C GLU A 481 -38.70 -0.82 -1.19
N ARG A 482 -39.31 0.27 -1.66
CA ARG A 482 -40.77 0.47 -1.62
C ARG A 482 -41.51 -0.65 -2.36
N ARG A 483 -41.06 -1.04 -3.56
CA ARG A 483 -41.65 -2.16 -4.31
C ARG A 483 -41.49 -3.51 -3.61
N VAL A 484 -40.36 -3.77 -2.96
CA VAL A 484 -40.16 -5.00 -2.17
C VAL A 484 -41.02 -5.00 -0.89
N ARG A 485 -41.15 -3.85 -0.21
CA ARG A 485 -42.06 -3.69 0.94
C ARG A 485 -43.52 -3.84 0.52
N ALA A 486 -43.94 -3.24 -0.59
CA ALA A 486 -45.28 -3.39 -1.15
C ALA A 486 -45.60 -4.87 -1.45
N ARG A 487 -44.73 -5.58 -2.18
CA ARG A 487 -44.91 -7.02 -2.43
C ARG A 487 -44.98 -7.88 -1.16
N ARG A 488 -44.23 -7.52 -0.11
CA ARG A 488 -44.32 -8.20 1.20
C ARG A 488 -45.62 -7.89 1.94
N ALA A 489 -46.17 -6.68 1.78
CA ALA A 489 -47.47 -6.30 2.32
C ALA A 489 -48.61 -7.00 1.55
N ASP A 490 -48.55 -7.04 0.21
CA ASP A 490 -49.52 -7.73 -0.64
C ASP A 490 -49.57 -9.23 -0.34
N ASN A 491 -48.41 -9.87 -0.14
CA ASN A 491 -48.34 -11.28 0.24
C ASN A 491 -48.94 -11.54 1.63
N ARG A 492 -48.62 -10.70 2.64
CA ARG A 492 -49.26 -10.78 3.97
C ARG A 492 -50.76 -10.52 3.94
N ALA A 493 -51.23 -9.63 3.07
CA ALA A 493 -52.65 -9.38 2.89
C ALA A 493 -53.36 -10.60 2.30
N LYS A 494 -52.70 -11.34 1.39
CA LYS A 494 -53.23 -12.62 0.87
C LYS A 494 -53.22 -13.72 1.92
N GLU A 495 -52.12 -13.90 2.65
CA GLU A 495 -52.04 -14.84 3.78
C GLU A 495 -53.19 -14.60 4.79
N ASN A 496 -53.44 -13.34 5.16
CA ASN A 496 -54.57 -12.99 6.04
C ASN A 496 -55.97 -13.21 5.42
N ILE A 497 -56.12 -13.15 4.09
CA ILE A 497 -57.40 -13.44 3.41
C ILE A 497 -57.64 -14.95 3.37
N ASP A 498 -56.62 -15.74 3.04
CA ASP A 498 -56.69 -17.20 3.03
C ASP A 498 -56.95 -17.74 4.45
N ASP A 499 -56.37 -17.13 5.49
CA ASP A 499 -56.68 -17.44 6.91
C ASP A 499 -58.11 -17.04 7.33
N MET A 500 -58.72 -16.02 6.72
CA MET A 500 -60.14 -15.70 6.96
C MET A 500 -61.07 -16.71 6.29
N VAL A 501 -60.82 -17.06 5.02
CA VAL A 501 -61.65 -18.00 4.25
C VAL A 501 -61.67 -19.39 4.90
N ASN A 502 -60.53 -19.87 5.42
CA ASN A 502 -60.45 -21.15 6.13
C ASN A 502 -61.24 -21.20 7.47
N ASN A 503 -61.60 -20.05 8.05
CA ASN A 503 -62.43 -20.02 9.26
C ASN A 503 -63.93 -20.00 8.96
N ASP A 504 -64.36 -19.40 7.85
CA ASP A 504 -65.77 -19.37 7.45
C ASP A 504 -66.26 -20.73 6.90
N GLU A 505 -65.38 -21.59 6.36
CA GLU A 505 -65.73 -22.98 5.97
C GLU A 505 -65.89 -23.94 7.17
N MET A 506 -65.62 -23.52 8.41
CA MET A 506 -65.89 -24.32 9.63
C MET A 506 -67.17 -23.91 10.38
N LEU A 507 -68.07 -23.14 9.75
CA LEU A 507 -69.30 -22.63 10.35
C LEU A 507 -70.62 -23.08 9.68
N PHE A 508 -70.59 -24.17 8.90
CA PHE A 508 -71.78 -24.81 8.31
C PHE A 508 -71.82 -26.32 8.57
#